data_AF-A0A0Q9HVN3-F1
#
_entry.id   AF-A0A0Q9HVN3-F1
#
_cell.length_a   1.000
_cell.length_b   1.000
_cell.length_c   1.000
_cell.angle_alpha   90.00
_cell.angle_beta   90.00
_cell.angle_gamma   90.00
#
_symmetry.space_group_name_H-M   'P 1'
#
loop_
_entity.id
_entity.type
_entity.pdbx_description
1 polymer ?
#
loop_
_entity_poly.entity_id
_entity_poly.type
_entity_poly.pdbx_seq_one_letter_code
_entity_poly.pdbx_strand_id
1 'polypeptide(L)'
;MPYPPENPPRVYSFLAGREVNTWSEEWKEECEVKFLAEMPLTKRNQALNGVKDELRGIKQIRGDAAAARLRAEIDRYAALVAVR
;
A
#
# COMPACT_ATOMS: atom_id res chain seq x y z
N MET A 1 -14.60 5.60 -22.89
CA MET A 1 -13.20 5.09 -22.89
C MET A 1 -13.25 3.63 -22.49
N PRO A 2 -12.64 2.70 -23.23
CA PRO A 2 -12.52 1.32 -22.76
C PRO A 2 -11.72 1.29 -21.45
N TYR A 3 -12.23 0.53 -20.49
CA TYR A 3 -11.64 0.34 -19.16
C TYR A 3 -11.29 -1.15 -19.02
N PRO A 4 -10.02 -1.52 -18.77
CA PRO A 4 -8.82 -0.68 -18.76
C PRO A 4 -8.38 -0.21 -20.17
N PRO A 5 -7.54 0.85 -20.29
CA PRO A 5 -6.99 1.31 -21.57
C PRO A 5 -6.05 0.26 -22.20
N GLU A 6 -5.94 0.24 -23.53
CA GLU A 6 -5.11 -0.73 -24.27
C GLU A 6 -3.60 -0.61 -23.98
N ASN A 7 -3.11 0.61 -23.75
CA ASN A 7 -1.72 0.86 -23.39
C ASN A 7 -1.62 1.80 -22.18
N PRO A 8 -1.81 1.26 -20.96
CA PRO A 8 -1.74 2.05 -19.74
C PRO A 8 -0.31 2.53 -19.46
N PRO A 9 -0.15 3.72 -18.83
CA PRO A 9 1.16 4.21 -18.43
C PRO A 9 1.91 3.21 -17.56
N ARG A 10 3.23 3.18 -17.70
CA ARG A 10 4.14 2.35 -16.90
C ARG A 10 4.90 3.19 -15.90
N VAL A 11 5.19 2.61 -14.75
CA VAL A 11 5.90 3.24 -13.64
C VAL A 11 6.81 2.22 -12.98
N TYR A 12 7.94 2.66 -12.45
CA TYR A 12 8.81 1.78 -11.67
C TYR A 12 8.20 1.53 -10.29
N SER A 13 7.92 0.27 -9.97
CA SER A 13 7.46 -0.16 -8.65
C SER A 13 8.67 -0.57 -7.81
N PHE A 14 8.81 0.03 -6.63
CA PHE A 14 9.85 -0.32 -5.67
C PHE A 14 9.63 -1.72 -5.09
N LEU A 15 8.39 -2.07 -4.75
CA LEU A 15 8.08 -3.39 -4.17
C LEU A 15 8.27 -4.53 -5.17
N ALA A 16 7.93 -4.30 -6.44
CA ALA A 16 8.12 -5.27 -7.51
C ALA A 16 9.54 -5.26 -8.11
N GLY A 17 10.33 -4.20 -7.88
CA GLY A 17 11.68 -4.04 -8.39
C GLY A 17 11.78 -3.88 -9.92
N ARG A 18 10.67 -3.59 -10.60
CA ARG A 18 10.57 -3.50 -12.06
C ARG A 18 9.51 -2.47 -12.49
N GLU A 19 9.49 -2.14 -13.77
CA GLU A 19 8.37 -1.40 -14.35
C GLU A 19 7.09 -2.25 -14.31
N VAL A 20 6.03 -1.65 -13.78
CA VAL A 20 4.69 -2.19 -13.73
C VAL A 20 3.72 -1.26 -14.47
N ASN A 21 2.60 -1.83 -14.87
CA ASN A 21 1.49 -1.09 -15.42
C ASN A 21 0.74 -0.35 -14.29
N THR A 22 0.36 0.91 -14.51
CA THR A 22 -0.45 1.72 -13.55
C THR A 22 -1.84 1.15 -13.21
N TRP A 23 -2.26 0.09 -13.91
CA TRP A 23 -3.51 -0.65 -13.71
C TRP A 23 -3.30 -2.07 -13.18
N SER A 24 -2.05 -2.43 -12.87
CA SER A 24 -1.71 -3.73 -12.28
C SER A 24 -2.06 -3.79 -10.80
N GLU A 25 -2.31 -4.99 -10.28
CA GLU A 25 -2.48 -5.18 -8.85
C GLU A 25 -1.18 -4.84 -8.09
N GLU A 26 0.00 -5.09 -8.68
CA GLU A 26 1.28 -4.67 -8.09
C GLU A 26 1.34 -3.15 -7.86
N TRP A 27 0.88 -2.34 -8.83
CA TRP A 27 0.87 -0.89 -8.67
C TRP A 27 -0.16 -0.41 -7.65
N LYS A 28 -1.32 -1.07 -7.59
CA LYS A 28 -2.35 -0.78 -6.61
C LYS A 28 -1.88 -1.10 -5.19
N GLU A 29 -1.22 -2.24 -4.99
CA GLU A 29 -0.61 -2.62 -3.71
C GLU A 29 0.46 -1.59 -3.29
N GLU A 30 1.35 -1.21 -4.20
CA GLU A 30 2.37 -0.20 -3.89
C GLU A 30 1.78 1.18 -3.59
N CYS A 31 0.73 1.60 -4.30
CA CYS A 31 0.03 2.85 -3.98
C CYS A 31 -0.55 2.84 -2.56
N GLU A 32 -1.16 1.73 -2.14
CA GLU A 32 -1.69 1.58 -0.78
C GLU A 32 -0.57 1.63 0.27
N VAL A 33 0.53 0.89 0.02
CA VAL A 33 1.68 0.84 0.92
C VAL A 33 2.34 2.22 1.02
N LYS A 34 2.57 2.90 -0.10
CA LYS A 34 3.15 4.24 -0.16
C LYS A 34 2.31 5.25 0.61
N PHE A 35 0.99 5.26 0.38
CA PHE A 35 0.08 6.13 1.10
C PHE A 35 0.17 5.93 2.62
N LEU A 36 0.20 4.68 3.09
CA LEU A 36 0.36 4.38 4.52
C LEU A 36 1.76 4.75 5.04
N ALA A 37 2.81 4.57 4.23
CA ALA A 37 4.19 4.91 4.57
C ALA A 37 4.42 6.42 4.72
N GLU A 38 3.67 7.25 4.00
CA GLU A 38 3.74 8.72 4.10
C GLU A 38 2.96 9.27 5.33
N MET A 39 2.10 8.46 5.95
CA MET A 39 1.38 8.88 7.15
C MET A 39 2.29 8.95 8.40
N PRO A 40 2.01 9.90 9.32
CA PRO A 40 2.54 9.85 10.67
C PRO A 40 2.23 8.50 11.36
N LEU A 41 3.16 7.99 12.15
CA LEU A 41 3.07 6.66 12.78
C LEU A 41 1.74 6.45 13.52
N THR A 42 1.28 7.45 14.28
CA THR A 42 0.00 7.40 15.01
C THR A 42 -1.17 7.20 14.06
N LYS A 43 -1.26 7.97 12.97
CA LYS A 43 -2.34 7.85 11.98
C LYS A 43 -2.28 6.53 11.22
N ARG A 44 -1.08 6.07 10.87
CA ARG A 44 -0.86 4.75 10.25
C ARG A 44 -1.36 3.62 11.15
N ASN A 45 -1.05 3.69 12.45
CA ASN A 45 -1.51 2.70 13.42
C ASN A 45 -3.02 2.69 13.56
N GLN A 46 -3.66 3.86 13.55
CA GLN A 46 -5.12 3.98 13.54
C GLN A 46 -5.73 3.42 12.26
N ALA A 47 -5.15 3.68 11.09
CA ALA A 47 -5.63 3.12 9.83
C ALA A 47 -5.53 1.59 9.79
N LEU A 48 -4.44 1.02 10.31
CA LEU A 48 -4.23 -0.44 10.34
C LEU A 48 -5.06 -1.14 11.41
N ASN A 49 -5.12 -0.61 12.62
CA ASN A 49 -5.74 -1.26 13.78
C ASN A 49 -7.15 -0.77 14.09
N GLY A 50 -7.59 0.33 13.48
CA GLY A 50 -8.83 1.02 13.82
C GLY A 50 -8.69 1.92 15.05
N VAL A 51 -9.72 2.75 15.25
CA VAL A 51 -9.93 3.52 16.47
C VAL A 51 -11.14 2.93 17.17
N LYS A 52 -10.99 2.59 18.45
CA LYS A 52 -12.07 2.02 19.25
C LYS A 52 -13.28 2.94 19.19
N ASP A 53 -14.45 2.37 18.89
CA ASP A 53 -15.75 3.05 18.83
C ASP A 53 -15.89 4.16 17.77
N GLU A 54 -14.94 4.33 16.84
CA GLU A 54 -15.00 5.34 15.76
C GLU A 54 -14.85 4.71 14.37
N LEU A 55 -13.63 4.27 14.03
CA LEU A 55 -13.25 3.89 12.66
C LEU A 55 -12.73 2.46 12.64
N ARG A 56 -13.35 1.63 11.79
CA ARG A 56 -12.84 0.30 11.49
C ARG A 56 -11.55 0.41 10.70
N GLY A 57 -10.47 -0.14 11.24
CA GLY A 57 -9.20 -0.23 10.53
C GLY A 57 -9.14 -1.43 9.60
N ILE A 58 -8.02 -1.53 8.89
CA ILE A 58 -7.76 -2.62 7.94
C ILE A 58 -7.85 -3.99 8.63
N LYS A 59 -7.37 -4.12 9.88
CA LYS A 59 -7.50 -5.35 10.67
C LYS A 59 -8.96 -5.80 10.83
N GLN A 60 -9.88 -4.88 11.10
CA GLN A 60 -11.31 -5.19 11.25
C GLN A 60 -12.03 -5.42 9.92
N ILE A 61 -11.51 -4.92 8.80
CA ILE A 61 -12.16 -4.99 7.48
C ILE A 61 -11.64 -6.20 6.68
N ARG A 62 -10.31 -6.39 6.68
CA ARG A 62 -9.58 -7.37 5.85
C ARG A 62 -8.91 -8.48 6.67
N GLY A 63 -9.00 -8.40 8.00
CA GLY A 63 -8.44 -9.39 8.92
C GLY A 63 -7.01 -9.12 9.37
N ASP A 64 -6.60 -9.83 10.42
CA ASP A 64 -5.27 -9.74 11.03
C ASP A 64 -4.13 -10.00 10.04
N ALA A 65 -4.26 -11.04 9.21
CA ALA A 65 -3.22 -11.42 8.25
C ALA A 65 -2.96 -10.31 7.22
N ALA A 66 -4.02 -9.63 6.76
CA ALA A 66 -3.90 -8.52 5.81
C ALA A 66 -3.22 -7.30 6.45
N ALA A 67 -3.59 -6.96 7.70
CA ALA A 67 -2.95 -5.87 8.43
C ALA A 67 -1.47 -6.16 8.73
N ALA A 68 -1.14 -7.41 9.09
CA ALA A 68 0.25 -7.85 9.31
C ALA A 68 1.08 -7.79 8.02
N ARG A 69 0.53 -8.27 6.89
CA ARG A 69 1.18 -8.17 5.58
C ARG A 69 1.46 -6.71 5.21
N LEU A 70 0.47 -5.82 5.35
CA LEU A 70 0.66 -4.40 5.06
C LEU A 70 1.72 -3.76 5.94
N ARG A 71 1.81 -4.14 7.22
CA ARG A 71 2.90 -3.67 8.09
C ARG A 71 4.28 -4.04 7.51
N ALA A 72 4.46 -5.31 7.15
CA ALA A 72 5.70 -5.81 6.59
C ALA A 72 6.06 -5.13 5.26
N GLU A 73 5.08 -4.93 4.37
CA GLU A 73 5.31 -4.24 3.09
C GLU A 73 5.64 -2.76 3.28
N ILE A 74 5.05 -2.07 4.27
CA ILE A 74 5.41 -0.69 4.61
C ILE A 74 6.87 -0.60 5.08
N ASP A 75 7.29 -1.50 5.97
CA ASP A 75 8.66 -1.52 6.47
C ASP A 75 9.65 -1.83 5.33
N ARG A 76 9.31 -2.79 4.46
CA ARG A 76 10.08 -3.11 3.26
C ARG A 76 10.17 -1.94 2.29
N TYR A 77 9.06 -1.27 2.00
CA TYR A 77 9.03 -0.08 1.14
C TYR A 77 9.91 1.03 1.69
N ALA A 78 9.79 1.33 2.99
CA ALA A 78 10.60 2.35 3.65
C ALA A 78 12.10 2.04 3.55
N ALA A 79 12.50 0.77 3.73
CA ALA A 79 13.89 0.35 3.57
C ALA A 79 14.40 0.51 2.12
N LEU A 80 13.58 0.15 1.13
CA LEU A 80 13.94 0.27 -0.29
C LEU A 80 14.09 1.72 -0.74
N VAL A 81 13.24 2.62 -0.24
CA VAL A 81 13.28 4.05 -0.59
C VAL A 81 14.43 4.77 0.14
N ALA A 82 14.80 4.36 1.36
CA ALA A 82 15.87 5.01 2.13
C ALA A 82 17.30 4.79 1.58
N VAL A 83 17.50 3.77 0.75
CA VAL A 83 18.81 3.40 0.18
C VAL A 83 19.11 4.16 -1.13
N ARG A 84 18.20 5.03 -1.57
CA ARG A 84 18.27 5.74 -2.86
C ARG A 84 18.28 7.26 -2.66
#